data_AF-A0A978U8T9-F1
#
_entry.id   AF-A0A978U8T9-F1
#
_cell.length_a   1.000
_cell.length_b   1.000
_cell.length_c   1.000
_cell.angle_alpha   90.00
_cell.angle_beta   90.00
_cell.angle_gamma   90.00
#
_symmetry.space_group_name_H-M   'P 1'
#
loop_
_entity.id
_entity.type
_entity.pdbx_description
1 polymer ?
#
loop_
_entity_poly.entity_id
_entity_poly.type
_entity_poly.pdbx_seq_one_letter_code
_entity_poly.pdbx_strand_id
1 'polypeptide(L)'
;MEGEFNNFMMVWFSVLVSLSYCYGVAKLVPVGIPRLFFIFPIVILFFLLPLKLSTIHLGGGTAFFITWLGSFKLLLFIFGKGPLALDPSMSLGKFLAIACLPIEIRQNPSPNLHPNGENREIPPPKPLKRPEKIQLGIKNPSLPNPNQNGKIKENPPQKSGSKSPLLVYAMKGLLLAVLVHALGYKEHFHQKAILALNCLLIYILLEILLSTVAFTVRALLGLEIEPHFNDPLLSTSLQDFWGSRWNLVVSRVLRPTVYEPIISFSEFFLVVNV
;
A
#
# COMPACT_ATOMS: atom_id res chain seq x y z
N MET A 1 -15.38 27.84 -16.38
CA MET A 1 -15.60 26.49 -15.82
C MET A 1 -15.82 25.43 -16.90
N GLU A 2 -16.61 25.68 -17.95
CA GLU A 2 -16.86 24.69 -19.02
C GLU A 2 -15.59 24.23 -19.77
N GLY A 3 -14.68 25.15 -20.12
CA GLY A 3 -13.44 24.79 -20.81
C GLY A 3 -12.50 23.89 -19.99
N GLU A 4 -12.52 24.02 -18.66
CA GLU A 4 -11.69 23.19 -17.80
C GLU A 4 -12.25 21.77 -17.63
N PHE A 5 -13.58 21.65 -17.52
CA PHE A 5 -14.21 20.34 -17.52
C PHE A 5 -13.95 19.57 -18.82
N ASN A 6 -13.97 20.27 -19.96
CA ASN A 6 -13.58 19.68 -21.24
C ASN A 6 -12.13 19.19 -21.23
N ASN A 7 -11.19 19.99 -20.72
CA ASN A 7 -9.79 19.58 -20.56
C ASN A 7 -9.65 18.36 -19.64
N PHE A 8 -10.39 18.32 -18.53
CA PHE A 8 -10.43 17.19 -17.62
C PHE A 8 -10.91 15.91 -18.33
N MET A 9 -12.01 15.99 -19.07
CA MET A 9 -12.53 14.86 -19.84
C MET A 9 -11.52 14.38 -20.89
N MET A 10 -10.86 15.31 -21.60
CA MET A 10 -9.82 14.98 -22.59
C MET A 10 -8.61 14.29 -21.95
N VAL A 11 -8.19 14.77 -20.77
CA VAL A 11 -7.10 14.16 -19.99
C VAL A 11 -7.46 12.73 -19.60
N TRP A 12 -8.62 12.52 -18.98
CA TRP A 12 -9.04 11.17 -18.56
C TRP A 12 -9.31 10.23 -19.71
N PHE A 13 -9.84 10.72 -20.83
CA PHE A 13 -9.95 9.94 -22.06
C PHE A 13 -8.57 9.48 -22.55
N SER A 14 -7.58 10.39 -22.56
CA SER A 14 -6.20 10.06 -22.94
C SER A 14 -5.57 9.02 -22.01
N VAL A 15 -5.84 9.10 -20.70
CA VAL A 15 -5.41 8.10 -19.71
C VAL A 15 -6.00 6.72 -20.05
N LEU A 16 -7.30 6.64 -20.28
CA LEU A 16 -7.99 5.36 -20.57
C LEU A 16 -7.47 4.71 -21.86
N VAL A 17 -7.28 5.50 -22.92
CA VAL A 17 -6.70 5.02 -24.19
C VAL A 17 -5.27 4.52 -23.97
N SER A 18 -4.46 5.27 -23.24
CA SER A 18 -3.05 4.92 -22.95
C SER A 18 -2.94 3.64 -22.14
N LEU A 19 -3.78 3.45 -21.12
CA LEU A 19 -3.81 2.22 -20.34
C LEU A 19 -4.32 1.03 -21.14
N SER A 20 -5.31 1.24 -22.01
CA SER A 20 -5.80 0.19 -22.93
C SER A 20 -4.71 -0.24 -23.90
N TYR A 21 -3.89 0.69 -24.39
CA TYR A 21 -2.69 0.40 -25.16
C TYR A 21 -1.69 -0.44 -24.36
N CYS A 22 -1.36 -0.03 -23.11
CA CYS A 22 -0.46 -0.80 -22.25
C CYS A 22 -0.95 -2.24 -22.00
N TYR A 23 -2.27 -2.43 -21.82
CA TYR A 23 -2.89 -3.75 -21.69
C TYR A 23 -2.70 -4.61 -22.96
N GLY A 24 -2.87 -4.02 -24.15
CA GLY A 24 -2.61 -4.69 -25.42
C GLY A 24 -1.14 -5.07 -25.61
N VAL A 25 -0.22 -4.13 -25.35
CA VAL A 25 1.23 -4.35 -25.42
C VAL A 25 1.65 -5.52 -24.52
N ALA A 26 1.08 -5.62 -23.32
CA ALA A 26 1.45 -6.69 -22.39
C ALA A 26 1.07 -8.10 -22.86
N LYS A 27 0.09 -8.23 -23.77
CA LYS A 27 -0.25 -9.51 -24.41
C LYS A 27 0.70 -9.88 -25.55
N LEU A 28 1.35 -8.88 -26.14
CA LEU A 28 2.22 -9.04 -27.31
C LEU A 28 3.70 -9.13 -26.94
N VAL A 29 4.10 -8.43 -25.89
CA VAL A 29 5.50 -8.22 -25.51
C VAL A 29 5.80 -8.88 -24.16
N PRO A 30 6.87 -9.69 -24.05
CA PRO A 30 7.24 -10.33 -22.78
C PRO A 30 7.64 -9.30 -21.71
N VAL A 31 7.63 -9.74 -20.45
CA VAL A 31 8.04 -8.93 -19.30
C VAL A 31 9.52 -8.51 -19.43
N GLY A 32 9.86 -7.30 -19.00
CA GLY A 32 11.24 -6.80 -18.93
C GLY A 32 11.52 -5.62 -19.87
N ILE A 33 12.77 -5.53 -20.34
CA ILE A 33 13.28 -4.39 -21.11
C ILE A 33 12.48 -4.10 -22.41
N PRO A 34 12.05 -5.11 -23.20
CA PRO A 34 11.25 -4.82 -24.39
C PRO A 34 9.95 -4.09 -24.05
N ARG A 35 9.26 -4.54 -23.00
CA ARG A 35 8.01 -3.91 -22.51
C ARG A 35 8.26 -2.51 -21.97
N LEU A 36 9.41 -2.27 -21.34
CA LEU A 36 9.81 -0.93 -20.89
C LEU A 36 9.82 0.06 -22.05
N PHE A 37 10.45 -0.28 -23.17
CA PHE A 37 10.56 0.61 -24.33
C PHE A 37 9.19 1.06 -24.86
N PHE A 38 8.21 0.15 -24.94
CA PHE A 38 6.86 0.47 -25.43
C PHE A 38 5.98 1.22 -24.42
N ILE A 39 6.17 1.00 -23.11
CA ILE A 39 5.34 1.61 -22.06
C ILE A 39 5.95 2.90 -21.50
N PHE A 40 7.27 3.09 -21.58
CA PHE A 40 7.96 4.26 -21.03
C PHE A 40 7.45 5.62 -21.58
N PRO A 41 7.14 5.77 -22.88
CA PRO A 41 6.53 7.01 -23.39
C PRO A 41 5.18 7.33 -22.72
N ILE A 42 4.41 6.30 -22.34
CA ILE A 42 3.14 6.47 -21.62
C ILE A 42 3.38 6.97 -20.20
N VAL A 43 4.43 6.47 -19.54
CA VAL A 43 4.83 6.98 -18.22
C VAL A 43 5.14 8.48 -18.32
N ILE A 44 5.91 8.92 -19.31
CA ILE A 44 6.19 10.35 -19.52
C ILE A 44 4.89 11.13 -19.77
N LEU A 45 3.99 10.61 -20.59
CA LEU A 45 2.69 11.24 -20.85
C LEU A 45 1.89 11.44 -19.55
N PHE A 46 1.95 10.49 -18.61
CA PHE A 46 1.27 10.60 -17.31
C PHE A 46 1.82 11.72 -16.43
N PHE A 47 3.08 12.13 -16.60
CA PHE A 47 3.62 13.33 -15.94
C PHE A 47 3.14 14.63 -16.59
N LEU A 48 2.90 14.62 -17.91
CA LEU A 48 2.51 15.82 -18.66
C LEU A 48 1.01 16.13 -18.60
N LEU A 49 0.16 15.10 -18.48
CA LEU A 49 -1.30 15.24 -18.56
C LEU A 49 -1.91 16.17 -17.47
N PRO A 50 -1.55 16.08 -16.18
CA PRO A 50 -2.14 16.96 -15.17
C PRO A 50 -1.76 18.43 -15.34
N LEU A 51 -0.66 18.74 -16.04
CA LEU A 51 -0.24 20.12 -16.30
C LEU A 51 -1.21 20.88 -17.22
N LYS A 52 -2.11 20.16 -17.90
CA LYS A 52 -3.21 20.76 -18.70
C LYS A 52 -4.39 21.24 -17.85
N LEU A 53 -4.40 20.93 -16.54
CA LEU A 53 -5.47 21.31 -15.63
C LEU A 53 -5.01 22.48 -14.76
N SER A 54 -5.82 23.55 -14.74
CA SER A 54 -5.52 24.77 -13.99
C SER A 54 -5.97 24.70 -12.52
N THR A 55 -7.05 23.98 -12.25
CA THR A 55 -7.66 23.91 -10.92
C THR A 55 -6.90 22.95 -10.03
N ILE A 56 -6.57 23.44 -8.84
CA ILE A 56 -5.78 22.72 -7.81
C ILE A 56 -6.39 21.36 -7.49
N HIS A 57 -7.71 21.28 -7.33
CA HIS A 57 -8.38 20.03 -6.96
C HIS A 57 -8.38 18.99 -8.11
N LEU A 58 -8.68 19.41 -9.33
CA LEU A 58 -8.72 18.53 -10.50
C LEU A 58 -7.32 18.13 -10.95
N GLY A 59 -6.41 19.09 -11.06
CA GLY A 59 -5.00 18.88 -11.41
C GLY A 59 -4.26 18.10 -10.34
N GLY A 60 -4.37 18.50 -9.07
CA GLY A 60 -3.73 17.81 -7.95
C GLY A 60 -4.24 16.38 -7.75
N GLY A 61 -5.56 16.17 -7.83
CA GLY A 61 -6.14 14.82 -7.78
C GLY A 61 -5.67 13.95 -8.95
N THR A 62 -5.70 14.47 -10.17
CA THR A 62 -5.23 13.74 -11.36
C THR A 62 -3.73 13.43 -11.26
N ALA A 63 -2.90 14.36 -10.80
CA ALA A 63 -1.47 14.13 -10.57
C ALA A 63 -1.24 13.03 -9.51
N PHE A 64 -1.99 13.07 -8.40
CA PHE A 64 -1.89 12.06 -7.36
C PHE A 64 -2.27 10.65 -7.86
N PHE A 65 -3.35 10.51 -8.62
CA PHE A 65 -3.78 9.20 -9.13
C PHE A 65 -2.97 8.71 -10.33
N ILE A 66 -2.68 9.58 -11.30
CA ILE A 66 -2.10 9.18 -12.58
C ILE A 66 -0.59 9.32 -12.55
N THR A 67 -0.06 10.52 -12.29
CA THR A 67 1.38 10.77 -12.31
C THR A 67 2.10 9.98 -11.23
N TRP A 68 1.54 9.92 -10.03
CA TRP A 68 2.11 9.11 -8.96
C TRP A 68 1.66 7.66 -9.09
N LEU A 69 0.44 7.32 -8.63
CA LEU A 69 0.05 5.92 -8.47
C LEU A 69 0.07 5.13 -9.78
N GLY A 70 -0.52 5.68 -10.84
CA GLY A 70 -0.59 5.06 -12.16
C GLY A 70 0.78 4.78 -12.75
N SER A 71 1.70 5.77 -12.73
CA SER A 71 3.06 5.61 -13.24
C SER A 71 3.84 4.52 -12.52
N PHE A 72 3.86 4.52 -11.17
CA PHE A 72 4.61 3.49 -10.43
C PHE A 72 3.99 2.10 -10.59
N LYS A 73 2.65 2.00 -10.67
CA LYS A 73 1.98 0.74 -10.99
C LYS A 73 2.35 0.25 -12.40
N LEU A 74 2.43 1.14 -13.40
CA LEU A 74 2.91 0.78 -14.74
C LEU A 74 4.38 0.36 -14.76
N LEU A 75 5.24 1.02 -13.97
CA LEU A 75 6.65 0.63 -13.84
C LEU A 75 6.78 -0.78 -13.25
N LEU A 76 6.01 -1.12 -12.21
CA LEU A 76 5.96 -2.48 -11.69
C LEU A 76 5.44 -3.48 -12.74
N PHE A 77 4.40 -3.10 -13.46
CA PHE A 77 3.80 -3.91 -14.50
C PHE A 77 4.75 -4.26 -15.66
N ILE A 78 5.66 -3.33 -16.01
CA ILE A 78 6.72 -3.57 -17.00
C ILE A 78 7.58 -4.77 -16.62
N PHE A 79 7.90 -4.92 -15.33
CA PHE A 79 8.69 -6.01 -14.77
C PHE A 79 7.85 -7.18 -14.24
N GLY A 80 6.54 -7.21 -14.57
CA GLY A 80 5.66 -8.31 -14.19
C GLY A 80 5.41 -8.39 -12.67
N LYS A 81 5.58 -7.28 -11.96
CA LYS A 81 5.35 -7.15 -10.52
C LYS A 81 4.13 -6.28 -10.23
N GLY A 82 3.68 -6.30 -8.97
CA GLY A 82 2.64 -5.42 -8.46
C GLY A 82 1.22 -5.83 -8.86
N PRO A 83 0.21 -5.02 -8.50
CA PRO A 83 -1.20 -5.41 -8.57
C PRO A 83 -1.73 -5.59 -10.00
N LEU A 84 -1.05 -5.02 -11.00
CA LEU A 84 -1.43 -5.13 -12.42
C LEU A 84 -0.96 -6.42 -13.09
N ALA A 85 0.07 -7.08 -12.54
CA ALA A 85 0.64 -8.31 -13.09
C ALA A 85 0.14 -9.58 -12.37
N LEU A 86 -0.74 -9.40 -11.38
CA LEU A 86 -1.18 -10.44 -10.44
C LEU A 86 -2.05 -11.53 -11.10
N ASP A 87 -2.82 -11.17 -12.15
CA ASP A 87 -3.71 -12.07 -12.88
C ASP A 87 -3.55 -11.86 -14.39
N PRO A 88 -2.94 -12.81 -15.14
CA PRO A 88 -2.78 -12.75 -16.59
C PRO A 88 -4.12 -12.72 -17.36
N SER A 89 -5.20 -13.19 -16.74
CA SER A 89 -6.55 -13.27 -17.32
C SER A 89 -7.44 -12.08 -16.97
N MET A 90 -6.88 -11.05 -16.33
CA MET A 90 -7.63 -9.89 -15.89
C MET A 90 -8.33 -9.16 -17.05
N SER A 91 -9.62 -8.85 -16.84
CA SER A 91 -10.41 -8.07 -17.80
C SER A 91 -9.90 -6.63 -17.89
N LEU A 92 -10.08 -5.99 -19.06
CA LEU A 92 -9.63 -4.62 -19.30
C LEU A 92 -10.19 -3.64 -18.26
N GLY A 93 -11.46 -3.75 -17.90
CA GLY A 93 -12.08 -2.87 -16.89
C GLY A 93 -11.43 -2.98 -15.51
N LYS A 94 -11.06 -4.20 -15.07
CA LYS A 94 -10.32 -4.41 -13.82
C LYS A 94 -8.91 -3.85 -13.91
N PHE A 95 -8.22 -4.04 -15.04
CA PHE A 95 -6.91 -3.46 -15.29
C PHE A 95 -6.94 -1.92 -15.18
N LEU A 96 -7.89 -1.27 -15.85
CA LEU A 96 -8.08 0.18 -15.81
C LEU A 96 -8.38 0.68 -14.39
N ALA A 97 -9.27 -0.01 -13.66
CA ALA A 97 -9.59 0.36 -12.29
C ALA A 97 -8.38 0.27 -11.36
N ILE A 98 -7.61 -0.83 -11.41
CA ILE A 98 -6.42 -1.02 -10.59
C ILE A 98 -5.32 -0.02 -10.96
N ALA A 99 -5.18 0.32 -12.25
CA ALA A 99 -4.17 1.26 -12.72
C ALA A 99 -4.48 2.70 -12.27
N CYS A 100 -5.73 3.14 -12.42
CA CYS A 100 -6.12 4.52 -12.12
C CYS A 100 -6.37 4.79 -10.63
N LEU A 101 -6.81 3.80 -9.88
CA LEU A 101 -7.30 3.99 -8.51
C LEU A 101 -6.34 3.35 -7.50
N PRO A 102 -6.31 3.85 -6.25
CA PRO A 102 -5.54 3.27 -5.14
C PRO A 102 -6.21 1.98 -4.63
N ILE A 103 -6.58 1.08 -5.54
CA ILE A 103 -7.18 -0.20 -5.21
C ILE A 103 -6.07 -1.22 -5.11
N GLU A 104 -6.11 -1.99 -4.02
CA GLU A 104 -5.46 -3.28 -3.91
C GLU A 104 -6.55 -4.32 -3.74
N ILE A 105 -6.51 -5.36 -4.57
CA ILE A 105 -7.40 -6.51 -4.43
C ILE A 105 -6.76 -7.40 -3.36
N ARG A 106 -7.47 -7.65 -2.25
CA ARG A 106 -7.10 -8.74 -1.36
C ARG A 106 -7.19 -10.04 -2.14
N GLN A 107 -6.05 -10.60 -2.53
CA GLN A 107 -5.99 -12.03 -2.71
C GLN A 107 -6.08 -12.63 -1.32
N ASN A 108 -7.16 -13.37 -1.05
CA ASN A 108 -7.09 -14.40 -0.02
C ASN A 108 -5.85 -15.23 -0.35
N PRO A 109 -4.96 -15.52 0.61
CA PRO A 109 -3.87 -16.45 0.36
C PRO A 109 -4.53 -17.75 -0.12
N SER A 110 -4.33 -18.09 -1.39
CA SER A 110 -4.71 -19.42 -1.87
C SER A 110 -4.02 -20.43 -0.94
N PRO A 111 -4.74 -21.45 -0.44
CA PRO A 111 -4.11 -22.50 0.32
C PRO A 111 -3.16 -23.25 -0.62
N ASN A 112 -1.98 -23.58 -0.10
CA ASN A 112 -0.95 -24.44 -0.70
C ASN A 112 0.15 -23.73 -1.52
N LEU A 113 1.14 -23.21 -0.79
CA LEU A 113 2.54 -23.54 -1.06
C LEU A 113 3.16 -23.99 0.27
N HIS A 114 3.05 -25.29 0.56
CA HIS A 114 3.99 -25.95 1.45
C HIS A 114 5.39 -25.76 0.85
N PRO A 115 6.37 -25.19 1.57
CA PRO A 115 7.75 -25.51 1.29
C PRO A 115 7.96 -26.93 1.78
N ASN A 116 7.95 -27.90 0.87
CA ASN A 116 8.45 -29.24 1.13
C ASN A 116 9.97 -29.14 1.27
N GLY A 117 10.42 -28.72 2.46
CA GLY A 117 11.81 -28.83 2.88
C GLY A 117 12.08 -30.27 3.25
N GLU A 118 12.72 -31.00 2.34
CA GLU A 118 13.29 -32.32 2.55
C GLU A 118 14.42 -32.20 3.60
N ASN A 119 14.05 -32.16 4.88
CA ASN A 119 14.99 -32.17 5.98
C ASN A 119 15.46 -33.61 6.18
N ARG A 120 16.59 -33.98 5.57
CA ARG A 120 17.30 -35.21 5.88
C ARG A 120 17.91 -35.08 7.27
N GLU A 121 17.21 -35.60 8.28
CA GLU A 121 17.76 -35.77 9.62
C GLU A 121 18.95 -36.75 9.56
N ILE A 122 20.15 -36.22 9.82
CA ILE A 122 21.34 -36.99 10.14
C ILE A 122 21.17 -37.45 11.60
N PRO A 123 21.25 -38.76 11.91
CA PRO A 123 21.05 -39.24 13.28
C PRO A 123 22.23 -38.83 14.18
N PRO A 124 21.97 -38.44 15.44
CA PRO A 124 23.01 -37.97 16.35
C PRO A 124 23.93 -39.12 16.80
N PRO A 125 25.24 -38.86 17.01
CA PRO A 125 26.21 -39.88 17.38
C PRO A 125 26.06 -40.30 18.86
N LYS A 126 26.19 -41.61 19.11
CA LYS A 126 26.15 -42.24 20.44
C LYS A 126 27.35 -41.83 21.31
N PRO A 127 27.18 -41.44 22.60
CA PRO A 127 28.31 -41.26 23.50
C PRO A 127 28.79 -42.56 24.15
N LEU A 128 30.11 -42.71 24.19
CA LEU A 128 30.91 -43.78 24.80
C LEU A 128 30.93 -43.68 26.35
N LYS A 129 31.09 -44.81 27.07
CA LYS A 129 30.97 -44.93 28.55
C LYS A 129 32.27 -44.67 29.35
N ARG A 130 32.08 -44.02 30.53
CA ARG A 130 32.81 -44.07 31.85
C ARG A 130 34.19 -43.38 32.03
N PRO A 131 34.64 -43.06 33.30
CA PRO A 131 33.98 -43.17 34.62
C PRO A 131 34.03 -41.94 35.58
N GLU A 132 33.22 -42.08 36.64
CA GLU A 132 33.00 -41.39 37.95
C GLU A 132 34.01 -40.38 38.56
N LYS A 133 33.48 -39.30 39.18
CA LYS A 133 33.57 -39.01 40.64
C LYS A 133 32.72 -37.79 41.13
N ILE A 134 31.92 -38.07 42.17
CA ILE A 134 31.61 -37.32 43.43
C ILE A 134 30.77 -36.00 43.43
N GLN A 135 29.54 -36.14 44.01
CA GLN A 135 28.79 -35.35 45.04
C GLN A 135 28.67 -33.80 44.92
N LEU A 136 27.57 -33.10 45.23
CA LEU A 136 26.63 -33.18 46.35
C LEU A 136 25.30 -32.46 45.97
N GLY A 137 24.19 -32.88 46.57
CA GLY A 137 22.83 -32.55 46.13
C GLY A 137 22.33 -31.13 46.39
N ILE A 138 21.23 -30.79 45.71
CA ILE A 138 20.12 -29.95 46.17
C ILE A 138 18.87 -30.36 45.37
N LYS A 139 17.74 -30.34 46.08
CA LYS A 139 16.40 -30.87 45.81
C LYS A 139 15.63 -30.07 44.74
N ASN A 140 15.08 -30.73 43.71
CA ASN A 140 14.08 -30.16 42.79
C ASN A 140 12.73 -30.90 42.92
N PRO A 141 11.58 -30.21 42.99
CA PRO A 141 10.26 -30.85 42.97
C PRO A 141 9.77 -31.19 41.55
N SER A 142 9.18 -32.38 41.46
CA SER A 142 8.22 -32.94 40.50
C SER A 142 7.63 -32.09 39.35
N LEU A 143 7.76 -32.64 38.14
CA LEU A 143 6.88 -32.44 36.97
C LEU A 143 5.44 -32.92 37.24
N PRO A 144 4.41 -32.28 36.67
CA PRO A 144 3.17 -32.94 36.29
C PRO A 144 3.10 -33.23 34.77
N ASN A 145 2.50 -34.37 34.48
CA ASN A 145 2.25 -35.01 33.19
C ASN A 145 1.41 -34.15 32.21
N PRO A 146 1.50 -34.39 30.89
CA PRO A 146 0.75 -33.69 29.87
C PRO A 146 -0.66 -34.28 29.80
N ASN A 147 -1.68 -33.43 29.84
CA ASN A 147 -2.99 -33.61 29.20
C ASN A 147 -3.96 -32.57 29.76
N GLN A 148 -3.89 -31.35 29.23
CA GLN A 148 -5.07 -30.48 29.19
C GLN A 148 -5.22 -29.93 27.77
N ASN A 149 -6.22 -30.51 27.11
CA ASN A 149 -6.83 -30.03 25.89
C ASN A 149 -7.40 -28.63 26.17
N GLY A 150 -6.57 -27.60 25.95
CA GLY A 150 -6.99 -26.21 26.01
C GLY A 150 -7.72 -25.85 24.72
N LYS A 151 -9.05 -25.85 24.75
CA LYS A 151 -9.85 -25.04 23.82
C LYS A 151 -9.29 -23.62 23.87
N ILE A 152 -8.59 -23.22 22.81
CA ILE A 152 -8.28 -21.81 22.57
C ILE A 152 -9.64 -21.13 22.43
N LYS A 153 -10.05 -20.42 23.49
CA LYS A 153 -11.12 -19.44 23.40
C LYS A 153 -10.60 -18.37 22.44
N GLU A 154 -11.09 -18.41 21.20
CA GLU A 154 -11.07 -17.25 20.34
C GLU A 154 -11.71 -16.09 21.12
N ASN A 155 -10.91 -15.10 21.46
CA ASN A 155 -11.43 -13.86 22.00
C ASN A 155 -12.27 -13.22 20.88
N PRO A 156 -13.56 -12.92 21.11
CA PRO A 156 -14.35 -12.20 20.12
C PRO A 156 -13.73 -10.82 19.88
N PRO A 157 -13.84 -10.28 18.66
CA PRO A 157 -13.28 -8.97 18.35
C PRO A 157 -13.91 -7.93 19.28
N GLN A 158 -13.05 -7.16 19.96
CA GLN A 158 -13.44 -6.00 20.77
C GLN A 158 -14.36 -5.10 19.94
N LYS A 159 -15.65 -5.09 20.29
CA LYS A 159 -16.61 -4.08 19.88
C LYS A 159 -16.21 -2.75 20.53
N SER A 160 -15.38 -1.94 19.86
CA SER A 160 -15.35 -0.50 20.11
C SER A 160 -16.55 0.12 19.39
N GLY A 161 -17.22 1.08 20.05
CA GLY A 161 -18.54 1.57 19.68
C GLY A 161 -18.70 1.92 18.20
N SER A 162 -19.56 1.16 17.53
CA SER A 162 -19.98 1.35 16.13
C SER A 162 -20.69 2.69 15.97
N LYS A 163 -19.93 3.78 15.81
CA LYS A 163 -20.44 4.96 15.11
C LYS A 163 -20.71 4.51 13.67
N SER A 164 -21.90 4.80 13.14
CA SER A 164 -22.19 4.48 11.74
C SER A 164 -21.10 5.09 10.85
N PRO A 165 -20.67 4.41 9.78
CA PRO A 165 -19.61 4.91 8.91
C PRO A 165 -19.91 6.33 8.40
N LEU A 166 -21.19 6.62 8.16
CA LEU A 166 -21.68 7.94 7.79
C LEU A 166 -21.41 9.01 8.87
N LEU A 167 -21.59 8.71 10.15
CA LEU A 167 -21.30 9.65 11.23
C LEU A 167 -19.80 9.96 11.33
N VAL A 168 -18.93 8.96 11.12
CA VAL A 168 -17.48 9.19 11.14
C VAL A 168 -17.07 10.17 10.02
N TYR A 169 -17.61 9.99 8.81
CA TYR A 169 -17.32 10.90 7.69
C TYR A 169 -17.98 12.27 7.85
N ALA A 170 -19.20 12.35 8.40
CA ALA A 170 -19.86 13.61 8.72
C ALA A 170 -19.05 14.43 9.74
N MET A 171 -18.53 13.77 10.78
CA MET A 171 -17.64 14.40 11.76
C MET A 171 -16.34 14.89 11.13
N LYS A 172 -15.76 14.13 10.19
CA LYS A 172 -14.57 14.54 9.44
C LYS A 172 -14.84 15.72 8.52
N GLY A 173 -16.00 15.76 7.87
CA GLY A 173 -16.44 16.89 7.04
C GLY A 173 -16.64 18.16 7.87
N LEU A 174 -17.25 18.04 9.06
CA LEU A 174 -17.37 19.14 10.00
C LEU A 174 -15.99 19.63 10.47
N LEU A 175 -15.09 18.72 10.81
CA LEU A 175 -13.72 19.05 11.21
C LEU A 175 -12.99 19.79 10.08
N LEU A 176 -13.14 19.35 8.83
CA LEU A 176 -12.59 20.02 7.66
C LEU A 176 -13.11 21.46 7.55
N ALA A 177 -14.42 21.67 7.69
CA ALA A 177 -15.02 23.00 7.64
C ALA A 177 -14.48 23.93 8.73
N VAL A 178 -14.36 23.42 9.97
CA VAL A 178 -13.77 24.15 11.10
C VAL A 178 -12.32 24.54 10.82
N LEU A 179 -11.52 23.64 10.25
CA LEU A 179 -10.11 23.91 9.95
C LEU A 179 -9.94 24.92 8.81
N VAL A 180 -10.76 24.84 7.76
CA VAL A 180 -10.77 25.84 6.69
C VAL A 180 -11.17 27.21 7.25
N HIS A 181 -12.17 27.26 8.13
CA HIS A 181 -12.57 28.50 8.79
C HIS A 181 -11.45 29.06 9.69
N ALA A 182 -10.78 28.20 10.47
CA ALA A 182 -9.66 28.59 11.32
C ALA A 182 -8.47 29.16 10.49
N LEU A 183 -8.18 28.59 9.33
CA LEU A 183 -7.18 29.12 8.39
C LEU A 183 -7.59 30.48 7.78
N GLY A 184 -8.88 30.83 7.79
CA GLY A 184 -9.35 32.18 7.46
C GLY A 184 -8.82 33.26 8.41
N TYR A 185 -8.49 32.88 9.65
CA TYR A 185 -7.90 33.76 10.66
C TYR A 185 -6.38 33.63 10.77
N LYS A 186 -5.71 33.14 9.70
CA LYS A 186 -4.25 32.89 9.65
C LYS A 186 -3.40 34.04 10.21
N GLU A 187 -3.85 35.28 10.08
CA GLU A 187 -3.12 36.48 10.52
C GLU A 187 -2.92 36.56 12.04
N HIS A 188 -3.75 35.86 12.82
CA HIS A 188 -3.70 35.85 14.28
C HIS A 188 -2.84 34.70 14.84
N PHE A 189 -2.42 33.75 14.00
CA PHE A 189 -1.74 32.54 14.44
C PHE A 189 -0.22 32.64 14.25
N HIS A 190 0.52 32.05 15.19
CA HIS A 190 1.96 31.88 15.05
C HIS A 190 2.28 30.97 13.83
N GLN A 191 3.37 31.24 13.09
CA GLN A 191 3.76 30.53 11.87
C GLN A 191 3.74 28.99 12.00
N LYS A 192 4.22 28.46 13.14
CA LYS A 192 4.21 27.02 13.45
C LYS A 192 2.80 26.44 13.56
N ALA A 193 1.85 27.19 14.11
CA ALA A 193 0.45 26.77 14.23
C ALA A 193 -0.22 26.73 12.85
N ILE A 194 0.08 27.69 11.98
CA ILE A 194 -0.41 27.70 10.59
C ILE A 194 0.10 26.46 9.84
N LEU A 195 1.39 26.12 9.98
CA LEU A 195 1.95 24.90 9.39
C LEU A 195 1.27 23.64 9.93
N ALA A 196 1.05 23.54 11.25
CA ALA A 196 0.37 22.40 11.85
C ALA A 196 -1.08 22.25 11.35
N LEU A 197 -1.82 23.36 11.26
CA LEU A 197 -3.18 23.38 10.71
C LEU A 197 -3.20 22.95 9.23
N ASN A 198 -2.23 23.41 8.43
CA ASN A 198 -2.10 22.99 7.03
C ASN A 198 -1.77 21.50 6.90
N CYS A 199 -0.90 20.96 7.74
CA CYS A 199 -0.62 19.52 7.76
C CYS A 199 -1.89 18.71 8.08
N LEU A 200 -2.68 19.17 9.06
CA LEU A 200 -3.94 18.52 9.44
C LEU A 200 -4.99 18.63 8.31
N LEU A 201 -5.05 19.76 7.62
CA LEU A 201 -5.92 19.96 6.47
C LEU A 201 -5.59 18.96 5.35
N ILE A 202 -4.31 18.83 5.00
CA ILE A 202 -3.87 17.89 3.95
C ILE A 202 -4.20 16.45 4.35
N TYR A 203 -3.96 16.07 5.61
CA TYR A 203 -4.31 14.75 6.11
C TYR A 203 -5.80 14.44 5.95
N ILE A 204 -6.68 15.32 6.44
CA ILE A 204 -8.13 15.12 6.38
C ILE A 204 -8.62 15.12 4.94
N LEU A 205 -8.09 16.00 4.09
CA LEU A 205 -8.43 16.06 2.68
C LEU A 205 -8.06 14.74 1.97
N LEU A 206 -6.85 14.23 2.23
CA LEU A 206 -6.37 12.98 1.63
C LEU A 206 -7.17 11.77 2.14
N GLU A 207 -7.54 11.76 3.43
CA GLU A 207 -8.37 10.72 4.02
C GLU A 207 -9.78 10.71 3.41
N ILE A 208 -10.44 11.87 3.28
CA ILE A 208 -11.76 11.97 2.64
C ILE A 208 -11.68 11.57 1.17
N LEU A 209 -10.65 12.02 0.44
CA LEU A 209 -10.46 11.68 -0.97
C LEU A 209 -10.28 10.16 -1.17
N LEU A 210 -9.41 9.54 -0.38
CA LEU A 210 -9.16 8.10 -0.49
C LEU A 210 -10.36 7.27 -0.03
N SER A 211 -11.05 7.69 1.02
CA SER A 211 -12.26 7.03 1.50
C SER A 211 -13.44 7.10 0.52
N THR A 212 -13.63 8.24 -0.16
CA THR A 212 -14.69 8.40 -1.18
C THR A 212 -14.41 7.52 -2.40
N VAL A 213 -13.15 7.45 -2.84
CA VAL A 213 -12.74 6.52 -3.89
C VAL A 213 -12.95 5.08 -3.45
N ALA A 214 -12.56 4.72 -2.23
CA ALA A 214 -12.73 3.36 -1.72
C ALA A 214 -14.22 2.96 -1.62
N PHE A 215 -15.08 3.86 -1.13
CA PHE A 215 -16.51 3.64 -1.09
C PHE A 215 -17.11 3.44 -2.49
N THR A 216 -16.72 4.29 -3.44
CA THR A 216 -17.20 4.25 -4.83
C THR A 216 -16.81 2.93 -5.50
N VAL A 217 -15.56 2.51 -5.35
CA VAL A 217 -15.07 1.23 -5.89
C VAL A 217 -15.78 0.06 -5.23
N ARG A 218 -15.98 0.08 -3.91
CA ARG A 218 -16.72 -0.99 -3.22
C ARG A 218 -18.15 -1.09 -3.73
N ALA A 219 -18.81 0.06 -3.95
CA ALA A 219 -20.19 0.11 -4.45
C ALA A 219 -20.31 -0.36 -5.90
N LEU A 220 -19.38 0.03 -6.78
CA LEU A 220 -19.45 -0.26 -8.21
C LEU A 220 -18.87 -1.63 -8.60
N LEU A 221 -17.80 -2.06 -7.94
CA LEU A 221 -17.01 -3.25 -8.32
C LEU A 221 -17.15 -4.39 -7.30
N GLY A 222 -17.77 -4.15 -6.14
CA GLY A 222 -17.91 -5.16 -5.08
C GLY A 222 -16.58 -5.63 -4.47
N LEU A 223 -15.48 -4.93 -4.75
CA LEU A 223 -14.14 -5.31 -4.29
C LEU A 223 -13.93 -4.83 -2.85
N GLU A 224 -13.41 -5.70 -1.99
CA GLU A 224 -12.93 -5.33 -0.68
C GLU A 224 -11.58 -4.62 -0.81
N ILE A 225 -11.57 -3.34 -0.46
CA ILE A 225 -10.38 -2.49 -0.55
C ILE A 225 -9.77 -2.37 0.84
N GLU A 226 -8.46 -2.49 0.90
CA GLU A 226 -7.76 -2.33 2.17
C GLU A 226 -7.82 -0.87 2.65
N PRO A 227 -7.97 -0.63 3.97
CA PRO A 227 -7.88 0.71 4.51
C PRO A 227 -6.55 1.37 4.13
N HIS A 228 -6.62 2.59 3.61
CA HIS A 228 -5.44 3.32 3.16
C HIS A 228 -4.63 3.91 4.32
N PHE A 229 -5.28 4.12 5.47
CA PHE A 229 -4.67 4.60 6.70
C PHE A 229 -4.97 3.63 7.85
N ASN A 230 -4.01 3.47 8.75
CA ASN A 230 -4.14 2.67 9.97
C ASN A 230 -3.75 3.50 11.19
N ASP A 231 -4.66 4.39 11.61
CA ASP A 231 -4.50 5.30 12.75
C ASP A 231 -3.11 5.96 12.82
N PRO A 232 -2.74 6.79 11.83
CA PRO A 232 -1.38 7.34 11.71
C PRO A 232 -0.96 8.20 12.90
N LEU A 233 -1.92 8.84 13.59
CA LEU A 233 -1.63 9.68 14.75
C LEU A 233 -1.21 8.88 16.00
N LEU A 234 -1.37 7.55 16.01
CA LEU A 234 -0.96 6.66 17.12
C LEU A 234 0.43 6.04 16.91
N SER A 235 1.19 6.48 15.89
CA SER A 235 2.52 5.93 15.61
C SER A 235 3.51 6.18 16.75
N THR A 236 4.30 5.17 17.12
CA THR A 236 5.34 5.29 18.17
C THR A 236 6.72 5.65 17.61
N SER A 237 6.91 5.61 16.29
CA SER A 237 8.15 5.98 15.61
C SER A 237 7.89 6.47 14.18
N LEU A 238 8.88 7.15 13.57
CA LEU A 238 8.81 7.58 12.17
C LEU A 238 8.70 6.40 11.20
N GLN A 239 9.39 5.30 11.48
CA GLN A 239 9.32 4.09 10.67
C GLN A 239 7.91 3.49 10.72
N ASP A 240 7.28 3.46 11.90
CA ASP A 240 5.92 2.98 12.06
C ASP A 240 4.91 3.91 11.35
N PHE A 241 5.07 5.22 11.48
CA PHE A 241 4.23 6.19 10.79
C PHE A 241 4.24 5.98 9.26
N TRP A 242 5.41 6.01 8.63
CA TRP A 242 5.54 5.95 7.17
C TRP A 242 5.42 4.53 6.59
N GLY A 243 5.79 3.50 7.37
CA GLY A 243 5.87 2.13 6.89
C GLY A 243 4.58 1.32 7.01
N SER A 244 3.80 1.53 8.08
CA SER A 244 2.70 0.64 8.46
C SER A 244 1.36 1.34 8.70
N ARG A 245 1.33 2.68 8.68
CA ARG A 245 0.14 3.47 9.05
C ARG A 245 -0.30 4.53 8.06
N TRP A 246 0.65 5.18 7.39
CA TRP A 246 0.38 6.25 6.44
C TRP A 246 0.35 5.74 5.00
N ASN A 247 -0.79 5.91 4.32
CA ASN A 247 -0.97 5.63 2.88
C ASN A 247 -0.35 4.29 2.43
N LEU A 248 -0.91 3.18 2.94
CA LEU A 248 -0.33 1.84 2.80
C LEU A 248 -0.13 1.42 1.33
N VAL A 249 -1.02 1.85 0.44
CA VAL A 249 -0.92 1.61 -1.01
C VAL A 249 0.35 2.23 -1.58
N VAL A 250 0.71 3.45 -1.18
CA VAL A 250 1.95 4.10 -1.60
C VAL A 250 3.16 3.34 -1.10
N SER A 251 3.21 2.99 0.19
CA SER A 251 4.35 2.28 0.77
C SER A 251 4.58 0.90 0.13
N ARG A 252 3.50 0.18 -0.22
CA ARG A 252 3.56 -1.11 -0.93
C ARG A 252 3.96 -0.98 -2.39
N VAL A 253 3.58 0.11 -3.06
CA VAL A 253 3.99 0.37 -4.45
C VAL A 253 5.46 0.83 -4.50
N LEU A 254 5.89 1.72 -3.60
CA LEU A 254 7.25 2.27 -3.62
C LEU A 254 8.32 1.28 -3.17
N ARG A 255 8.02 0.36 -2.25
CA ARG A 255 9.00 -0.62 -1.76
C ARG A 255 9.63 -1.47 -2.89
N PRO A 256 8.86 -2.19 -3.72
CA PRO A 256 9.41 -2.97 -4.83
C PRO A 256 9.86 -2.12 -6.02
N THR A 257 9.38 -0.88 -6.16
CA THR A 257 9.72 -0.03 -7.32
C THR A 257 10.98 0.80 -7.11
N VAL A 258 11.24 1.24 -5.88
CA VAL A 258 12.28 2.23 -5.56
C VAL A 258 13.22 1.67 -4.50
N TYR A 259 12.69 1.25 -3.35
CA TYR A 259 13.51 0.88 -2.19
C TYR A 259 14.38 -0.36 -2.45
N GLU A 260 13.77 -1.48 -2.87
CA GLU A 260 14.49 -2.73 -3.12
C GLU A 260 15.53 -2.60 -4.25
N PRO A 261 15.22 -1.99 -5.42
CA PRO A 261 16.21 -1.78 -6.47
C PRO A 261 17.40 -0.92 -6.04
N ILE A 262 17.15 0.15 -5.28
CA ILE A 262 18.23 1.03 -4.80
C ILE A 262 19.15 0.30 -3.82
N ILE A 263 18.59 -0.49 -2.90
CA ILE A 263 19.40 -1.26 -1.95
C ILE A 263 20.22 -2.31 -2.68
N SER A 264 19.62 -3.10 -3.57
CA SER A 264 20.34 -4.12 -4.33
C SER A 264 21.47 -3.52 -5.17
N PHE A 265 21.24 -2.35 -5.77
CA PHE A 265 22.28 -1.61 -6.47
C PHE A 265 23.39 -1.14 -5.51
N SER A 266 23.04 -0.60 -4.34
CA SER A 266 24.05 -0.19 -3.35
C SER A 266 24.90 -1.35 -2.83
N GLU A 267 24.29 -2.51 -2.58
CA GLU A 267 25.01 -3.73 -2.17
C GLU A 267 25.93 -4.24 -3.27
N PHE A 268 25.47 -4.22 -4.53
CA PHE A 268 26.30 -4.55 -5.68
C PHE A 268 27.53 -3.63 -5.78
N PHE A 269 27.35 -2.32 -5.61
CA PHE A 269 28.47 -1.36 -5.64
C PHE A 269 29.45 -1.53 -4.48
N LEU A 270 28.97 -1.91 -3.29
CA LEU A 270 29.83 -2.19 -2.14
C LEU A 270 30.63 -3.48 -2.32
N VAL A 271 30.03 -4.52 -2.93
CA VAL A 271 30.70 -5.81 -3.19
C VAL A 271 31.70 -5.73 -4.34
N VAL A 272 31.46 -4.90 -5.36
CA VAL A 272 32.37 -4.74 -6.50
C VAL A 272 33.60 -3.87 -6.19
N ASN A 273 33.54 -3.05 -5.13
CA ASN A 273 34.63 -2.17 -4.70
C ASN A 273 35.44 -2.70 -3.50
N VAL A 274 35.32 -3.99 -3.17
CA VAL A 274 36.11 -4.70 -2.14
C VAL A 274 36.85 -5.86 -2.80
#